data_AF-A0A4Z0CC34-F1
#
_entry.id   AF-A0A4Z0CC34-F1
#
_cell.length_a   1.000
_cell.length_b   1.000
_cell.length_c   1.000
_cell.angle_alpha   90.00
_cell.angle_beta   90.00
_cell.angle_gamma   90.00
#
_symmetry.space_group_name_H-M   'P 1'
#
loop_
_entity.id
_entity.type
_entity.pdbx_description
1 polymer ?
#
loop_
_entity_poly.entity_id
_entity_poly.type
_entity_poly.pdbx_seq_one_letter_code
_entity_poly.pdbx_strand_id
1 'polypeptide(L)' 'MYDGLGAEGKAALLSAAAQQLPVKHVGKPADIASAILMLMGNEFATGTVIDIDGGGILT' A
#
# COMPACT_ATOMS: atom_id res chain seq x y z
N MET A 1 11.66 4.76 -8.98
CA MET A 1 12.18 5.28 -7.68
C MET A 1 13.27 4.38 -7.09
N TYR A 2 13.19 3.06 -7.20
CA TYR A 2 14.17 2.12 -6.62
C TYR A 2 15.07 1.42 -7.64
N ASP A 3 15.02 1.85 -8.90
CA ASP A 3 15.63 1.14 -10.02
C ASP A 3 17.17 1.18 -9.98
N GLY A 4 17.75 2.15 -9.26
CA GLY A 4 19.19 2.24 -9.00
C GLY A 4 19.73 1.28 -7.93
N LEU A 5 18.87 0.55 -7.20
CA LEU A 5 19.27 -0.42 -6.16
C LEU A 5 19.50 -1.83 -6.72
N GLY A 6 19.18 -2.07 -8.00
CA GLY A 6 19.08 -3.41 -8.55
C GLY A 6 17.91 -4.21 -7.96
N ALA A 7 17.67 -5.40 -8.50
CA ALA A 7 16.53 -6.23 -8.10
C ALA A 7 16.62 -6.69 -6.63
N GLU A 8 17.80 -7.13 -6.20
CA GLU A 8 18.05 -7.63 -4.85
C GLU A 8 17.97 -6.51 -3.80
N GLY A 9 18.60 -5.36 -4.06
CA GLY A 9 18.54 -4.21 -3.16
C GLY A 9 17.12 -3.67 -2.99
N LYS A 10 16.33 -3.64 -4.09
CA LYS A 10 14.90 -3.29 -4.04
C LYS A 10 14.11 -4.31 -3.21
N ALA A 11 14.33 -5.61 -3.41
CA ALA A 11 13.62 -6.65 -2.68
C ALA A 11 13.93 -6.60 -1.17
N ALA A 12 15.20 -6.40 -0.80
CA ALA A 12 15.62 -6.28 0.60
C ALA A 12 14.98 -5.06 1.28
N LEU A 13 14.98 -3.90 0.62
CA LEU A 13 14.35 -2.68 1.14
C LEU A 13 12.84 -2.87 1.35
N LEU A 14 12.14 -3.43 0.36
CA LEU A 14 10.70 -3.66 0.45
C LEU A 14 10.36 -4.69 1.54
N SER A 15 11.17 -5.74 1.69
CA SER A 15 11.01 -6.72 2.76
C SER A 15 11.18 -6.09 4.15
N ALA A 16 12.21 -5.26 4.33
CA ALA A 16 12.44 -4.55 5.59
C ALA A 16 11.28 -3.59 5.91
N ALA A 17 10.79 -2.84 4.93
CA ALA A 17 9.63 -1.96 5.08
C ALA A 17 8.37 -2.75 5.48
N ALA A 18 8.11 -3.89 4.83
CA ALA A 18 6.97 -4.74 5.16
C ALA A 18 6.99 -5.20 6.62
N GLN A 19 8.16 -5.53 7.18
CA GLN A 19 8.26 -5.95 8.59
C GLN A 19 7.87 -4.86 9.59
N GLN A 20 7.92 -3.59 9.20
CA GLN A 20 7.49 -2.48 10.06
C GLN A 20 5.97 -2.31 10.03
N LEU A 21 5.33 -2.51 8.88
CA LEU A 21 3.89 -2.35 8.72
C LEU A 21 3.09 -3.28 9.62
N PRO A 22 1.94 -2.85 10.18
CA PRO A 22 1.02 -3.72 10.91
C PRO A 22 0.59 -4.96 10.13
N VAL A 23 0.32 -4.83 8.82
CA VAL A 23 -0.11 -5.94 7.96
C VAL A 23 1.03 -6.87 7.53
N LYS A 24 2.29 -6.53 7.83
CA LYS A 24 3.49 -7.35 7.56
C LYS A 24 3.72 -7.76 6.10
N HIS A 25 3.19 -7.00 5.14
CA HIS A 25 3.45 -7.23 3.71
C HIS A 25 3.57 -5.93 2.92
N VAL A 26 4.24 -6.02 1.77
CA VAL A 26 4.30 -4.93 0.78
C VAL A 26 2.95 -4.82 0.09
N GLY A 27 2.44 -3.59 -0.05
CA GLY A 27 1.22 -3.33 -0.81
C GLY A 27 1.35 -3.80 -2.27
N LYS A 28 0.28 -4.41 -2.77
CA LYS A 28 0.16 -4.89 -4.15
C LYS A 28 -0.82 -4.01 -4.91
N PRO A 29 -0.74 -3.93 -6.25
CA PRO A 29 -1.72 -3.19 -7.05
C PRO A 29 -3.18 -3.60 -6.78
N ALA A 30 -3.41 -4.88 -6.46
CA ALA A 30 -4.73 -5.40 -6.13
C ALA A 30 -5.33 -4.79 -4.85
N ASP A 31 -4.49 -4.41 -3.87
CA ASP A 31 -4.96 -3.82 -2.62
C ASP A 31 -5.60 -2.44 -2.88
N ILE A 32 -4.99 -1.65 -3.76
CA ILE A 32 -5.52 -0.35 -4.20
C ILE A 32 -6.75 -0.53 -5.10
N ALA A 33 -6.71 -1.49 -6.04
CA ALA A 33 -7.84 -1.74 -6.94
C ALA A 33 -9.12 -2.12 -6.17
N SER A 34 -8.99 -2.91 -5.10
CA SER A 34 -10.12 -3.27 -4.23
C SER A 34 -10.75 -2.02 -3.59
N ALA A 35 -9.94 -1.11 -3.06
CA ALA A 35 -10.42 0.14 -2.46
C ALA A 35 -11.11 1.06 -3.48
N ILE A 36 -10.58 1.14 -4.71
CA ILE A 36 -11.22 1.87 -5.81
C ILE A 36 -12.60 1.29 -6.12
N LEU A 37 -12.71 -0.03 -6.27
CA LEU A 37 -14.00 -0.69 -6.55
C LEU A 37 -15.00 -0.48 -5.40
N MET A 38 -14.55 -0.55 -4.15
CA MET A 38 -15.36 -0.24 -2.98
C MET A 38 -15.91 1.19 -3.04
N LEU A 39 -15.07 2.17 -3.37
CA LEU A 39 -15.48 3.58 -3.49
C LEU A 39 -16.41 3.81 -4.68
N MET A 40 -16.13 3.21 -5.84
CA MET A 40 -16.99 3.30 -7.02
C MET A 40 -18.39 2.73 -6.78
N GLY A 41 -18.52 1.75 -5.89
CA GLY A 41 -19.79 1.17 -5.48
C GLY A 41 -20.57 1.97 -4.43
N ASN A 42 -20.04 3.10 -3.94
CA ASN A 42 -20.66 3.88 -2.87
C ASN A 42 -21.11 5.26 -3.38
N GLU A 43 -22.40 5.40 -3.69
CA GLU A 43 -22.98 6.65 -4.22
C GLU A 43 -23.04 7.81 -3.20
N PHE A 44 -22.83 7.53 -1.91
CA PHE A 44 -22.95 8.53 -0.86
C PHE A 44 -21.59 9.02 -0.35
N ALA A 45 -20.49 8.41 -0.79
CA ALA A 45 -19.14 8.83 -0.43
C ALA A 45 -18.66 9.98 -1.33
N THR A 46 -18.31 11.11 -0.72
CA THR A 46 -17.71 12.26 -1.41
C THR A 46 -16.79 13.03 -0.48
N GLY A 47 -15.80 13.75 -1.04
CA GLY A 47 -14.91 14.64 -0.29
C GLY A 47 -14.04 13.94 0.78
N THR A 48 -13.85 12.63 0.68
CA THR A 48 -13.12 11.83 1.67
C THR A 48 -11.81 11.28 1.13
N VAL A 49 -10.85 11.09 2.02
CA VAL A 49 -9.58 10.42 1.76
C VAL A 49 -9.57 9.11 2.54
N ILE A 50 -9.21 8.01 1.86
CA ILE A 50 -9.06 6.69 2.49
C ILE A 50 -7.62 6.27 2.32
N ASP A 51 -6.92 6.07 3.44
CA ASP A 51 -5.55 5.59 3.46
C ASP A 51 -5.50 4.07 3.30
N ILE A 52 -4.81 3.61 2.26
CA ILE A 52 -4.59 2.19 1.96
C ILE A 52 -3.08 1.93 1.98
N ASP A 53 -2.52 1.83 3.19
CA ASP A 53 -1.07 1.86 3.42
C ASP A 53 -0.56 0.70 4.28
N GLY A 54 -1.41 -0.29 4.57
CA GLY A 54 -1.06 -1.42 5.44
C GLY A 54 -0.86 -1.03 6.91
N GLY A 55 -1.36 0.14 7.33
CA GLY A 55 -1.20 0.69 8.67
C GLY A 55 0.10 1.47 8.87
N GLY A 56 0.78 1.88 7.80
CA GLY A 56 2.01 2.66 7.88
C GLY A 56 1.85 3.99 8.62
N ILE A 57 0.67 4.61 8.57
CA ILE A 57 0.35 5.83 9.32
C ILE A 57 0.35 5.65 10.84
N LEU A 58 0.32 4.40 11.33
CA LEU A 58 0.27 4.08 12.75
C LEU A 58 1.64 3.75 13.37
N THR A 59 2.71 3.74 12.57
CA THR A 59 4.06 3.27 12.95
C THR A 59 5.12 4.32 12.67
#